data_AF-A0A428R0W7-F1
#
_entry.id   AF-A0A428R0W7-F1
#
_cell.length_a   1.000
_cell.length_b   1.000
_cell.length_c   1.000
_cell.angle_alpha   90.00
_cell.angle_beta   90.00
_cell.angle_gamma   90.00
#
_symmetry.space_group_name_H-M   'P 1'
#
loop_
_entity.id
_entity.type
_entity.pdbx_description
1 polymer ?
#
loop_
_entity_poly.entity_id
_entity_poly.type
_entity_poly.pdbx_seq_one_letter_code
_entity_poly.pdbx_strand_id
1 'polypeptide(L)'
;MTIATSTSVTIEIEKSLHKAGSYALEGFVKVNSPGNEGEGCTRAVAACLVGPIGETEAILDVGVLPAIAAEGRWAKISTVCEVTEEKLGEIDDFGVAVGFECFNTDAYLDSVSFKAVEVEIE
;
A
#
# COMPACT_ATOMS: atom_id res chain seq x y z
N MET A 1 1.30 2.37 27.07
CA MET A 1 0.95 1.54 25.91
C MET A 1 0.63 2.50 24.78
N THR A 2 1.64 2.84 23.98
CA THR A 2 1.48 3.78 22.86
C THR A 2 0.84 3.00 21.73
N ILE A 3 -0.39 3.35 21.37
CA ILE A 3 -1.08 2.75 20.23
C ILE A 3 -0.31 3.18 18.99
N ALA A 4 0.21 2.22 18.24
CA ALA A 4 0.65 2.49 16.86
C ALA A 4 -0.61 2.89 16.11
N THR A 5 -0.74 4.16 15.77
CA THR A 5 -1.74 4.59 14.79
C THR A 5 -1.19 4.22 13.43
N SER A 6 -1.33 2.95 13.06
CA SER A 6 -1.18 2.52 11.67
C SER A 6 -2.25 3.26 10.88
N THR A 7 -1.84 4.33 10.20
CA THR A 7 -2.76 5.15 9.40
C THR A 7 -2.51 4.80 7.96
N SER A 8 -3.56 4.36 7.27
CA SER A 8 -3.54 4.05 5.85
C SER A 8 -4.55 4.88 5.08
N VAL A 9 -4.18 5.19 3.84
CA VAL A 9 -5.13 5.61 2.82
C VAL A 9 -5.50 4.34 2.05
N THR A 10 -6.75 3.91 2.17
CA THR A 10 -7.29 2.75 1.47
C THR A 10 -8.20 3.21 0.33
N ILE A 11 -8.03 2.62 -0.84
CA ILE A 11 -8.84 2.86 -2.03
C ILE A 11 -9.46 1.53 -2.44
N GLU A 12 -10.78 1.44 -2.30
CA GLU A 12 -11.58 0.35 -2.83
C GLU A 12 -11.67 0.49 -4.36
N ILE A 13 -11.54 -0.62 -5.07
CA ILE A 13 -11.64 -0.66 -6.53
C ILE A 13 -12.91 -1.41 -6.92
N GLU A 14 -13.72 -0.79 -7.78
CA GLU A 14 -14.96 -1.40 -8.22
C GLU A 14 -14.71 -2.74 -8.91
N LYS A 15 -15.41 -3.79 -8.45
CA LYS A 15 -15.28 -5.15 -8.99
C LYS A 15 -15.46 -5.25 -10.50
N SER A 16 -16.31 -4.40 -11.08
CA SER A 16 -16.57 -4.36 -12.52
C SER A 16 -15.33 -3.98 -13.36
N LEU A 17 -14.36 -3.31 -12.74
CA LEU A 17 -13.11 -2.87 -13.36
C LEU A 17 -12.01 -3.93 -13.25
N HIS A 18 -12.22 -5.00 -12.46
CA HIS A 18 -11.23 -6.03 -12.28
C HIS A 18 -11.12 -6.94 -13.50
N LYS A 19 -9.90 -7.05 -14.00
CA LYS A 19 -9.50 -8.08 -14.96
C LYS A 19 -8.31 -8.84 -14.39
N ALA A 20 -8.20 -10.11 -14.72
CA ALA A 20 -7.01 -10.85 -14.38
C ALA A 20 -5.79 -10.18 -15.04
N GLY A 21 -4.70 -10.09 -14.30
CA GLY A 21 -3.49 -9.40 -14.73
C GLY A 21 -2.65 -8.91 -13.57
N SER A 22 -1.52 -8.31 -13.94
CA SER A 22 -0.60 -7.68 -13.00
C SER A 22 -0.85 -6.17 -13.00
N TYR A 23 -0.87 -5.58 -11.81
CA TYR A 23 -1.10 -4.15 -11.64
C TYR A 23 -0.03 -3.55 -10.74
N ALA A 24 0.54 -2.41 -11.13
CA ALA A 24 1.48 -1.68 -10.30
C ALA A 24 0.73 -0.64 -9.45
N LEU A 25 0.88 -0.75 -8.14
CA LEU A 25 0.58 0.32 -7.19
C LEU A 25 1.85 1.11 -6.95
N GLU A 26 1.83 2.41 -7.23
CA GLU A 26 2.98 3.30 -7.08
C GLU A 26 2.58 4.60 -6.39
N GLY A 27 3.49 5.20 -5.64
CA GLY A 27 3.32 6.53 -5.07
C GLY A 27 4.63 7.08 -4.53
N PHE A 28 4.57 8.29 -3.99
CA PHE A 28 5.70 8.92 -3.30
C PHE A 28 5.34 9.20 -1.85
N VAL A 29 6.26 8.85 -0.96
CA VAL A 29 6.13 9.08 0.47
C VAL A 29 7.23 9.98 0.99
N LYS A 30 6.91 10.79 1.99
CA LYS A 30 7.86 11.62 2.74
C LYS A 30 7.55 11.50 4.22
N VAL A 31 8.59 11.36 5.02
CA VAL A 31 8.50 11.25 6.48
C VAL A 31 9.26 12.41 7.10
N ASN A 32 8.68 13.04 8.13
CA ASN A 32 9.33 14.14 8.85
C ASN A 32 10.38 13.64 9.85
N SER A 33 10.08 12.56 10.57
CA SER A 33 10.98 11.99 11.58
C SER A 33 10.94 10.46 11.49
N PRO A 34 11.98 9.81 10.93
CA PRO A 34 12.14 8.37 11.05
C PRO A 34 12.50 8.02 12.50
N GLY A 35 12.05 6.85 12.95
CA GLY A 35 12.28 6.40 14.31
C GLY A 35 11.82 4.96 14.50
N ASN A 36 11.79 4.52 15.75
CA ASN A 36 11.38 3.17 16.14
C ASN A 36 10.35 3.27 17.28
N GLU A 37 9.58 2.20 17.45
CA GLU A 37 8.65 1.93 18.56
C GLU A 37 8.44 3.09 19.57
N GLY A 38 7.35 3.85 19.37
CA GLY A 38 6.92 4.90 20.28
C GLY A 38 7.30 6.33 19.87
N GLU A 39 8.23 6.51 18.92
CA GLU A 39 8.58 7.82 18.38
C GLU A 39 9.01 7.71 16.91
N GLY A 40 8.46 8.58 16.06
CA GLY A 40 8.81 8.62 14.64
C GLY A 40 8.10 7.56 13.79
N CYS A 41 8.49 7.45 12.53
CA CYS A 41 8.01 6.43 11.61
C CYS A 41 9.04 5.33 11.41
N THR A 42 8.58 4.08 11.42
CA THR A 42 9.42 2.92 11.13
C THR A 42 9.47 2.65 9.63
N ARG A 43 8.31 2.65 8.97
CA ARG A 43 8.17 2.30 7.55
C ARG A 43 6.88 2.83 6.92
N ALA A 44 6.90 2.89 5.61
CA ALA A 44 5.72 2.99 4.75
C ALA A 44 5.48 1.65 4.05
N VAL A 45 4.23 1.35 3.76
CA VAL A 45 3.78 0.10 3.14
C VAL A 45 2.81 0.41 2.02
N ALA A 46 2.99 -0.20 0.85
CA ALA A 46 2.01 -0.24 -0.23
C ALA A 46 1.47 -1.68 -0.32
N ALA A 47 0.17 -1.87 -0.26
CA ALA A 47 -0.44 -3.18 -0.16
C ALA A 47 -1.61 -3.35 -1.14
N CYS A 48 -1.73 -4.56 -1.65
CA CYS A 48 -2.89 -5.04 -2.40
C CYS A 48 -3.77 -5.83 -1.43
N LEU A 49 -5.04 -5.44 -1.33
CA LEU A 49 -5.97 -5.95 -0.33
C LEU A 49 -7.06 -6.78 -1.01
N VAL A 50 -7.45 -7.87 -0.37
CA VAL A 50 -8.57 -8.71 -0.79
C VAL A 50 -9.49 -9.03 0.39
N GLY A 51 -10.78 -9.13 0.11
CA GLY A 51 -11.81 -9.30 1.13
C GLY A 51 -12.45 -7.97 1.53
N PRO A 52 -13.40 -7.98 2.49
CA PRO A 52 -14.20 -6.81 2.84
C PRO A 52 -13.31 -5.65 3.29
N ILE A 53 -13.24 -4.61 2.46
CA ILE A 53 -12.38 -3.44 2.69
C ILE A 53 -12.94 -2.65 3.89
N GLY A 54 -12.10 -2.41 4.90
CA GLY A 54 -12.48 -1.82 6.19
C GLY A 54 -12.70 -2.84 7.32
N GLU A 55 -12.60 -4.14 7.05
CA GLU A 55 -12.53 -5.20 8.07
C GLU A 55 -11.13 -5.83 8.13
N THR A 56 -11.02 -7.12 8.51
CA THR A 56 -9.73 -7.83 8.48
C THR A 56 -9.41 -8.18 7.02
N GLU A 57 -8.77 -7.26 6.30
CA GLU A 57 -8.37 -7.51 4.92
C GLU A 57 -7.21 -8.51 4.86
N ALA A 58 -7.23 -9.41 3.87
CA ALA A 58 -6.08 -10.22 3.55
C ALA A 58 -5.13 -9.44 2.64
N ILE A 59 -3.84 -9.47 2.97
CA ILE A 59 -2.79 -8.85 2.16
C ILE A 59 -2.40 -9.85 1.08
N LEU A 60 -2.59 -9.45 -0.18
CA LEU A 60 -2.21 -10.23 -1.34
C LEU A 60 -0.71 -10.06 -1.64
N ASP A 61 -0.30 -8.80 -1.79
CA ASP A 61 1.06 -8.40 -2.15
C ASP A 61 1.43 -7.13 -1.40
N VAL A 62 2.72 -6.95 -1.12
CA VAL A 62 3.21 -5.84 -0.29
C VAL A 62 4.57 -5.32 -0.74
N GLY A 63 4.67 -3.99 -0.80
CA GLY A 63 5.90 -3.24 -0.96
C GLY A 63 6.20 -2.47 0.31
N VAL A 64 7.45 -2.53 0.78
CA VAL A 64 7.86 -1.88 2.03
C VAL A 64 8.99 -0.90 1.77
N LEU A 65 8.86 0.31 2.31
CA LEU A 65 9.91 1.31 2.29
C LEU A 65 10.29 1.68 3.74
N PRO A 66 11.56 1.47 4.16
CA PRO A 66 12.03 1.97 5.44
C PRO A 66 11.88 3.50 5.54
N ALA A 67 11.37 4.02 6.64
CA ALA A 67 11.08 5.46 6.78
C ALA A 67 12.33 6.34 6.62
N ILE A 68 13.51 5.85 7.01
CA ILE A 68 14.79 6.53 6.82
C ILE A 68 15.08 6.84 5.34
N ALA A 69 14.56 6.04 4.42
CA ALA A 69 14.71 6.31 2.99
C ALA A 69 13.89 7.52 2.52
N ALA A 70 12.86 7.92 3.28
CA ALA A 70 11.95 9.02 3.00
C ALA A 70 12.10 10.21 3.97
N GLU A 71 13.15 10.24 4.78
CA GLU A 71 13.39 11.33 5.73
C GLU A 71 13.64 12.65 5.00
N GLY A 72 12.76 13.62 5.22
CA GLY A 72 12.89 14.97 4.67
C GLY A 72 12.78 15.07 3.13
N ARG A 73 12.59 13.95 2.43
CA ARG A 73 12.55 13.87 0.96
C ARG A 73 11.49 12.90 0.47
N TRP A 74 11.01 13.14 -0.75
CA TRP A 74 10.11 12.20 -1.42
C TRP A 74 10.88 10.96 -1.88
N ALA A 75 10.36 9.79 -1.54
CA ALA A 75 10.87 8.49 -1.95
C ALA A 75 9.74 7.65 -2.55
N LYS A 76 10.05 6.92 -3.63
CA LYS A 76 9.07 6.08 -4.30
C LYS A 76 8.74 4.86 -3.44
N ILE A 77 7.47 4.54 -3.31
CA ILE A 77 6.97 3.26 -2.81
C ILE A 77 6.18 2.57 -3.91
N SER A 78 6.31 1.26 -4.04
CA SER A 78 5.57 0.50 -5.03
C SER A 78 5.42 -0.97 -4.66
N THR A 79 4.37 -1.60 -5.16
CA THR A 79 4.19 -3.05 -5.19
C THR A 79 3.49 -3.45 -6.49
N VAL A 80 3.59 -4.72 -6.86
CA VAL A 80 2.83 -5.31 -7.96
C VAL A 80 1.78 -6.23 -7.36
N CYS A 81 0.52 -6.03 -7.74
CA CYS A 81 -0.59 -6.88 -7.38
C CYS A 81 -0.82 -7.89 -8.50
N GLU A 82 -0.76 -9.19 -8.19
CA GLU A 82 -1.10 -10.24 -9.15
C GLU A 82 -2.50 -10.80 -8.90
N VAL A 83 -3.40 -10.49 -9.84
CA VAL A 83 -4.80 -10.88 -9.76
C VAL A 83 -5.08 -11.97 -10.80
N THR A 84 -5.34 -13.20 -10.33
CA THR A 84 -5.68 -14.34 -11.21
C THR A 84 -7.19 -14.42 -11.45
N GLU A 85 -7.63 -15.08 -12.52
CA GLU A 85 -9.06 -15.31 -12.76
C GLU A 85 -9.73 -16.10 -11.63
N GLU A 86 -9.01 -17.07 -11.06
CA GLU A 86 -9.44 -17.83 -9.88
C GLU A 86 -9.70 -16.90 -8.69
N LYS A 87 -8.75 -16.02 -8.36
CA LYS A 87 -8.90 -15.02 -7.30
C LYS A 87 -10.11 -14.10 -7.55
N LEU A 88 -10.34 -13.68 -8.80
CA LEU A 88 -11.52 -12.85 -9.12
C LEU A 88 -12.85 -13.57 -8.91
N GLY A 89 -12.88 -14.89 -9.07
CA GLY A 89 -14.05 -15.72 -8.78
C GLY A 89 -14.33 -15.83 -7.28
N GLU A 90 -13.29 -15.76 -6.44
CA GLU A 90 -13.37 -15.96 -4.99
C GLU A 90 -13.48 -14.66 -4.18
N ILE A 91 -12.96 -13.55 -4.72
CA ILE A 91 -12.86 -12.28 -4.01
C ILE A 91 -14.13 -11.46 -4.22
N ASP A 92 -14.75 -11.03 -3.12
CA ASP A 92 -15.86 -10.08 -3.15
C ASP A 92 -15.36 -8.66 -3.43
N ASP A 93 -14.36 -8.19 -2.69
CA ASP A 93 -13.79 -6.85 -2.82
C ASP A 93 -12.26 -6.86 -2.97
N PHE A 94 -11.73 -5.97 -3.80
CA PHE A 94 -10.29 -5.75 -3.96
C PHE A 94 -10.00 -4.27 -3.80
N GLY A 95 -8.88 -3.97 -3.17
CA GLY A 95 -8.45 -2.62 -2.92
C GLY A 95 -6.95 -2.50 -2.90
N VAL A 96 -6.51 -1.25 -2.79
CA VAL A 96 -5.10 -0.93 -2.57
C VAL A 96 -4.99 0.01 -1.38
N ALA A 97 -3.90 -0.11 -0.64
CA ALA A 97 -3.62 0.79 0.46
C ALA A 97 -2.18 1.25 0.45
N VAL A 98 -1.97 2.50 0.88
CA VAL A 98 -0.66 2.98 1.30
C VAL A 98 -0.75 3.39 2.76
N GLY A 99 0.00 2.70 3.60
CA GLY A 99 0.00 2.85 5.05
C GLY A 99 1.34 3.27 5.62
N PHE A 100 1.30 3.82 6.82
CA PHE A 100 2.47 4.23 7.57
C PHE A 100 2.42 3.66 8.98
N GLU A 101 3.57 3.17 9.43
CA GLU A 101 3.78 2.80 10.83
C GLU A 101 4.51 3.95 11.52
N CYS A 102 3.73 4.88 12.11
CA CYS A 102 4.24 6.11 12.71
C CYS A 102 3.64 6.38 14.09
N PHE A 103 4.44 7.00 14.95
CA PHE A 103 4.06 7.46 16.28
C PHE A 103 4.44 8.93 16.45
N ASN A 104 3.49 9.78 16.82
CA ASN A 104 3.71 11.20 17.16
C ASN A 104 4.48 12.00 16.08
N THR A 105 4.33 11.66 14.80
CA THR A 105 5.00 12.33 13.69
C THR A 105 4.12 12.28 12.44
N ASP A 106 4.41 13.17 11.51
CA ASP A 106 3.68 13.25 10.24
C ASP A 106 4.39 12.47 9.14
N ALA A 107 3.58 11.84 8.31
CA ALA A 107 3.97 11.28 7.03
C ALA A 107 3.06 11.81 5.93
N TYR A 108 3.59 11.88 4.72
CA TYR A 108 2.92 12.44 3.56
C TYR A 108 2.94 11.42 2.44
N LEU A 109 1.85 11.39 1.68
CA LEU A 109 1.64 10.55 0.51
C LEU A 109 1.20 11.43 -0.65
N ASP A 110 1.80 11.24 -1.82
CA ASP A 110 1.46 11.98 -3.03
C ASP A 110 1.60 11.11 -4.28
N SER A 111 0.91 11.52 -5.35
CA SER A 111 1.00 10.96 -6.70
C SER A 111 0.76 9.44 -6.74
N VAL A 112 -0.26 9.00 -5.99
CA VAL A 112 -0.68 7.59 -5.97
C VAL A 112 -1.30 7.22 -7.31
N SER A 113 -0.84 6.10 -7.88
CA SER A 113 -1.38 5.54 -9.10
C SER A 113 -1.50 4.02 -8.99
N PHE A 114 -2.55 3.49 -9.60
CA PHE A 114 -2.76 2.06 -9.76
C PHE A 114 -3.07 1.78 -11.23
N LYS A 115 -2.22 0.99 -11.89
CA LYS A 115 -2.30 0.78 -13.34
C LYS A 115 -1.93 -0.65 -13.71
N ALA A 116 -2.55 -1.17 -14.77
CA ALA A 116 -2.13 -2.44 -15.35
C ALA A 116 -0.67 -2.35 -15.82
N VAL A 117 0.09 -3.40 -15.60
CA VAL A 117 1.43 -3.59 -16.15
C VAL A 117 1.38 -4.72 -17.16
N GLU A 118 1.76 -4.42 -18.39
CA GLU A 118 1.96 -5.45 -19.40
C GLU A 118 3.25 -6.20 -19.03
N VAL A 119 3.12 -7.50 -18.72
CA VAL A 119 4.27 -8.39 -18.66
C VAL A 119 4.66 -8.65 -20.11
N GLU A 120 5.65 -7.90 -20.63
CA GLU A 120 6.32 -8.30 -21.86
C GLU A 120 7.04 -9.63 -21.58
N ILE A 121 6.49 -10.71 -22.12
CA ILE A 121 7.16 -12.01 -22.14
C ILE A 121 8.24 -11.90 -23.22
N GLU A 122 9.50 -11.68 -22.82
CA GLU A 122 10.67 -11.89 -23.70
C GLU A 122 10.88 -13.38 -24.02
#